data_AF-A0AAV8YE79-F1
#
_entry.id   AF-A0AAV8YE79-F1
#
_cell.length_a   1.000
_cell.length_b   1.000
_cell.length_c   1.000
_cell.angle_alpha   90.00
_cell.angle_beta   90.00
_cell.angle_gamma   90.00
#
_symmetry.space_group_name_H-M   'P 1'
#
loop_
_entity.id
_entity.type
_entity.pdbx_description
1 polymer ?
#
loop_
_entity_poly.entity_id
_entity_poly.type
_entity_poly.pdbx_seq_one_letter_code
_entity_poly.pdbx_strand_id
1 'polypeptide(L)'
;MLENTSYPANFFRTNEIIHHIAGLWLYNPEDVSIIRKCVQYFWTFMVYSVAVSFLILEFMIFSETVKDFNKFFSHIGLFFCHCLGILKVGILVLQHGKLTKIIETLQDKNYQYESLGDFKPGQILSDAKKVSNRFSIMLFTIYSSLGISAHISCEVMINSEVNGHYFEGNTTCYDFMPFFFVIPFSADTKEKCEFTFIYMDYSICTYAYFIGCKWFCMFNVQSLDPELNGYDVLFAALLNCLKTQLIILSEAMRTIRQRILKRLNLPENFQIIHDHDLPELEEELFKEINHLIKHLIELLGSVQVDTDVKEDSDYLENEDEAIFTVKNKSWGTTSVNKRSIPNIQESSGPSGLQRKPKEQKLTSFLDHISPDEQSELTKHFCDEIYSSNCALSMFESEKWKKFFEKCRPTFEIPSRKQMSTTYLDMFYEQIKTQVKTQLNDEHTVSIMSDGWSNIRNEGIINYMHKSTLGYSLPQSEFSRIIEEIGVSKVAALVTDNAANMRAAWVELKVTYPTLQTYRCASHTFNLLMKDMESITTLRHHIVTCKDIVEFFKLKHIPNAVLQENKDKEATASL
;
A
#
# COMPACT_ATOMS: atom_id res chain seq x y z
N MET A 1 24.78 -21.54 -30.24
CA MET A 1 23.95 -20.66 -31.10
C MET A 1 22.66 -20.41 -30.34
N LEU A 2 22.52 -19.22 -29.73
CA LEU A 2 21.33 -18.81 -28.99
C LEU A 2 20.16 -18.73 -29.98
N GLU A 3 19.12 -19.55 -29.80
CA GLU A 3 17.86 -19.39 -30.51
C GLU A 3 17.34 -17.97 -30.24
N ASN A 4 17.08 -17.25 -31.33
CA ASN A 4 16.57 -15.89 -31.38
C ASN A 4 15.51 -15.64 -30.29
N THR A 5 15.84 -14.89 -29.25
CA THR A 5 14.92 -14.56 -28.15
C THR A 5 13.84 -13.62 -28.69
N SER A 6 12.73 -14.22 -29.14
CA SER A 6 11.58 -13.54 -29.77
C SER A 6 10.74 -12.76 -28.74
N TYR A 7 11.35 -11.89 -27.95
CA TYR A 7 10.61 -10.97 -27.08
C TYR A 7 9.99 -9.86 -27.93
N PRO A 8 8.73 -9.46 -27.65
CA PRO A 8 8.13 -8.31 -28.32
C PRO A 8 8.88 -7.03 -27.95
N ALA A 9 9.25 -6.22 -28.94
CA ALA A 9 10.02 -4.98 -28.74
C ALA A 9 9.30 -3.92 -27.87
N ASN A 10 7.96 -3.88 -27.89
CA ASN A 10 7.15 -3.03 -27.03
C ASN A 10 5.77 -3.70 -26.80
N PHE A 11 5.51 -4.11 -25.56
CA PHE A 11 4.23 -4.65 -25.09
C PHE A 11 3.07 -3.64 -25.18
N PHE A 12 3.28 -2.37 -24.80
CA PHE A 12 2.25 -1.35 -24.67
C PHE A 12 1.97 -0.53 -25.93
N ARG A 13 2.56 -0.89 -27.08
CA ARG A 13 2.47 -0.12 -28.33
C ARG A 13 1.04 0.23 -28.75
N THR A 14 0.09 -0.68 -28.59
CA THR A 14 -1.32 -0.42 -28.94
C THR A 14 -1.92 0.62 -28.00
N ASN A 15 -1.60 0.58 -26.70
CA ASN A 15 -2.05 1.57 -25.73
C ASN A 15 -1.47 2.95 -26.02
N GLU A 16 -0.19 3.04 -26.39
CA GLU A 16 0.44 4.29 -26.82
C GLU A 16 -0.28 4.91 -28.03
N ILE A 17 -0.61 4.10 -29.04
CA ILE A 17 -1.32 4.56 -30.24
C ILE A 17 -2.72 5.06 -29.86
N ILE A 18 -3.46 4.32 -29.02
CA ILE A 18 -4.79 4.72 -28.55
C ILE A 18 -4.70 6.04 -27.78
N HIS A 19 -3.73 6.19 -26.87
CA HIS A 19 -3.51 7.43 -26.13
C HIS A 19 -3.14 8.60 -27.05
N HIS A 20 -2.33 8.37 -28.09
CA HIS A 20 -2.03 9.38 -29.11
C HIS A 20 -3.27 9.84 -29.86
N ILE A 21 -4.12 8.89 -30.29
CA ILE A 21 -5.40 9.20 -30.96
C ILE A 21 -6.33 9.99 -30.01
N ALA A 22 -6.33 9.63 -28.72
CA ALA A 22 -7.09 10.30 -27.67
C ALA A 22 -6.56 11.69 -27.27
N GLY A 23 -5.45 12.17 -27.87
CA GLY A 23 -4.82 13.44 -27.48
C GLY A 23 -4.10 13.40 -26.11
N LEU A 24 -3.99 12.22 -25.50
CA LEU A 24 -3.23 11.95 -24.28
C LEU A 24 -1.77 11.65 -24.65
N TRP A 25 -1.06 12.68 -25.11
CA TRP A 25 0.36 12.56 -25.42
C TRP A 25 1.18 12.39 -24.12
N LEU A 26 1.50 11.14 -23.78
CA LEU A 26 2.55 10.83 -22.80
C LEU A 26 3.88 11.35 -23.37
N TYR A 27 4.52 12.27 -22.66
CA TYR A 27 5.74 12.96 -23.09
C TYR A 27 6.87 11.94 -23.28
N ASN A 28 7.51 11.95 -24.45
CA ASN A 28 8.79 11.27 -24.65
C ASN A 28 9.93 12.27 -24.35
N PRO A 29 10.73 12.04 -23.28
CA PRO A 29 11.82 12.94 -22.90
C PRO A 29 12.88 13.15 -23.97
N GLU A 30 13.00 12.22 -24.91
CA GLU A 30 14.05 12.21 -25.94
C GLU A 30 13.71 13.04 -27.19
N ASP A 31 12.50 13.59 -27.31
CA ASP A 31 12.14 14.44 -28.46
C ASP A 31 12.87 15.80 -28.36
N VAL A 32 13.81 16.06 -29.28
CA VAL A 32 14.68 17.26 -29.28
C VAL A 32 14.01 18.48 -29.94
N SER A 33 12.99 18.27 -30.79
CA SER A 33 12.36 19.35 -31.57
C SER A 33 11.41 20.21 -30.74
N ILE A 34 11.80 21.47 -30.50
CA ILE A 34 10.99 22.49 -29.81
C ILE A 34 9.63 22.68 -30.49
N ILE A 35 9.58 22.65 -31.83
CA ILE A 35 8.34 22.82 -32.60
C ILE A 35 7.35 21.71 -32.27
N ARG A 36 7.82 20.46 -32.18
CA ARG A 36 6.98 19.31 -31.84
C ARG A 36 6.42 19.44 -30.43
N LYS A 37 7.23 19.89 -29.46
CA LYS A 37 6.79 20.16 -28.09
C LYS A 37 5.72 21.25 -28.06
N CYS A 38 5.90 22.35 -28.77
CA CYS A 38 4.91 23.43 -28.82
C CYS A 38 3.58 22.97 -29.43
N VAL A 39 3.62 22.20 -30.53
CA VAL A 39 2.41 21.63 -31.14
C VAL A 39 1.70 20.67 -30.18
N GLN A 40 2.46 19.84 -29.46
CA GLN A 40 1.93 18.93 -28.45
C GLN A 40 1.24 19.66 -27.31
N TYR A 41 1.92 20.64 -26.69
CA TYR A 41 1.32 21.44 -25.60
C TYR A 41 0.08 22.20 -26.04
N PHE A 42 0.12 22.80 -27.23
CA PHE A 42 -1.02 23.50 -27.80
C PHE A 42 -2.21 22.57 -28.04
N TRP A 43 -1.97 21.40 -28.64
CA TRP A 43 -3.02 20.39 -28.87
C TRP A 43 -3.63 19.91 -27.56
N THR A 44 -2.80 19.52 -26.59
CA THR A 44 -3.23 19.08 -25.26
C THR A 44 -4.02 20.18 -24.52
N PHE A 45 -3.56 21.44 -24.59
CA PHE A 45 -4.30 22.57 -24.05
C PHE A 45 -5.68 22.75 -24.69
N MET A 46 -5.78 22.61 -26.02
CA MET A 46 -7.04 22.72 -26.75
C MET A 46 -8.03 21.63 -26.34
N VAL A 47 -7.59 20.36 -26.32
CA VAL A 47 -8.45 19.22 -25.93
C VAL A 47 -8.96 19.38 -24.49
N TYR A 48 -8.11 19.77 -23.54
CA TYR A 48 -8.53 20.00 -22.16
C TYR A 48 -9.43 21.22 -21.99
N SER A 49 -9.16 22.29 -22.73
CA SER A 49 -10.00 23.49 -22.69
C SER A 49 -11.43 23.17 -23.13
N VAL A 50 -11.59 22.37 -24.19
CA VAL A 50 -12.92 21.95 -24.69
C VAL A 50 -13.64 21.05 -23.67
N ALA A 51 -12.94 20.06 -23.10
CA ALA A 51 -13.51 19.22 -22.05
C ALA A 51 -13.98 20.07 -20.85
N VAL A 52 -13.10 20.90 -20.29
CA VAL A 52 -13.44 21.76 -19.14
C VAL A 52 -14.59 22.71 -19.48
N SER A 53 -14.61 23.32 -20.67
CA SER A 53 -15.72 24.18 -21.07
C SER A 53 -17.04 23.42 -21.14
N PHE A 54 -17.02 22.18 -21.65
CA PHE A 54 -18.22 21.35 -21.71
C PHE A 54 -18.75 21.00 -20.31
N LEU A 55 -17.87 20.62 -19.37
CA LEU A 55 -18.27 20.35 -17.98
C LEU A 55 -18.92 21.58 -17.32
N ILE A 56 -18.41 22.78 -17.58
CA ILE A 56 -19.01 24.02 -17.07
C ILE A 56 -20.42 24.20 -17.61
N LEU A 57 -20.63 23.95 -18.92
CA LEU A 57 -21.95 24.07 -19.55
C LEU A 57 -22.93 22.99 -19.04
N GLU A 58 -22.48 21.78 -18.75
CA GLU A 58 -23.28 20.74 -18.08
C GLU A 58 -23.64 21.15 -16.64
N PHE A 59 -22.70 21.72 -15.89
CA PHE A 59 -22.97 22.21 -14.55
C PHE A 59 -24.02 23.33 -14.54
N MET A 60 -23.98 24.24 -15.50
CA MET A 60 -24.92 25.37 -15.57
C MET A 60 -26.37 24.92 -15.84
N ILE A 61 -26.58 23.89 -16.68
CA ILE A 61 -27.93 23.40 -16.98
C ILE A 61 -28.54 22.56 -15.84
N PHE A 62 -27.75 22.23 -14.82
CA PHE A 62 -28.17 21.45 -13.66
C PHE A 62 -29.41 22.00 -12.96
N SER A 63 -29.50 23.33 -12.82
CA SER A 63 -30.66 23.99 -12.20
C SER A 63 -31.98 23.77 -12.95
N GLU A 64 -31.90 23.53 -14.27
CA GLU A 64 -33.04 23.23 -15.13
C GLU A 64 -33.37 21.73 -15.11
N THR A 65 -32.36 20.85 -15.12
CA THR A 65 -32.58 19.40 -15.12
C THR A 65 -33.19 18.90 -13.82
N VAL A 66 -32.91 19.53 -12.67
CA VAL A 66 -33.53 19.22 -11.36
C VAL A 66 -35.07 19.37 -11.37
N LYS A 67 -35.63 20.17 -12.30
CA LYS A 67 -37.09 20.37 -12.41
C LYS A 67 -37.82 19.14 -12.95
N ASP A 68 -37.12 18.21 -13.61
CA ASP A 68 -37.65 16.96 -14.15
C ASP A 68 -36.83 15.78 -13.60
N PHE A 69 -37.46 14.94 -12.78
CA PHE A 69 -36.80 13.83 -12.09
C PHE A 69 -36.09 12.86 -13.06
N ASN A 70 -36.69 12.55 -14.21
CA ASN A 70 -36.09 11.61 -15.17
C ASN A 70 -34.86 12.22 -15.85
N LYS A 71 -34.95 13.50 -16.24
CA LYS A 71 -33.82 14.23 -16.83
C LYS A 71 -32.69 14.42 -15.82
N PHE A 72 -33.02 14.70 -14.56
CA PHE A 72 -32.05 14.83 -13.48
C PHE A 72 -31.21 13.56 -13.28
N PHE A 73 -31.85 12.39 -13.15
CA PHE A 73 -31.15 11.12 -12.92
C PHE A 73 -30.26 10.71 -14.10
N SER A 74 -30.70 10.96 -15.33
CA SER A 74 -29.88 10.72 -16.52
C SER A 74 -28.68 11.68 -16.58
N HIS A 75 -28.90 12.97 -16.31
CA HIS A 75 -27.86 13.99 -16.36
C HIS A 75 -26.80 13.84 -15.26
N ILE A 76 -27.20 13.56 -14.01
CA ILE A 76 -26.26 13.48 -12.88
C ILE A 76 -25.26 12.33 -13.05
N GLY A 77 -25.69 11.20 -13.62
CA GLY A 77 -24.80 10.08 -13.94
C GLY A 77 -23.72 10.47 -14.94
N LEU A 78 -24.11 11.14 -16.03
CA LEU A 78 -23.18 11.62 -17.05
C LEU A 78 -22.21 12.67 -16.49
N PHE A 79 -22.72 13.63 -15.72
CA PHE A 79 -21.93 14.68 -15.10
C PHE A 79 -20.85 14.11 -14.16
N PHE A 80 -21.20 13.12 -13.33
CA PHE A 80 -20.20 12.45 -12.48
C PHE A 80 -19.18 11.67 -13.30
N CYS A 81 -19.59 11.01 -14.40
CA CYS A 81 -18.67 10.35 -15.32
C CYS A 81 -17.64 11.34 -15.90
N HIS A 82 -18.07 12.51 -16.36
CA HIS A 82 -17.17 13.55 -16.88
C HIS A 82 -16.25 14.14 -15.81
N CYS A 83 -16.75 14.37 -14.59
CA CYS A 83 -15.92 14.76 -13.44
C CYS A 83 -14.80 13.75 -13.17
N LEU A 84 -15.12 12.46 -13.15
CA LEU A 84 -14.14 11.38 -12.97
C LEU A 84 -13.12 11.34 -14.13
N GLY A 85 -13.57 11.60 -15.36
CA GLY A 85 -12.69 11.71 -16.53
C GLY A 85 -11.61 12.80 -16.34
N ILE A 86 -12.00 14.00 -15.90
CA ILE A 86 -11.06 15.10 -15.61
C ILE A 86 -10.12 14.73 -14.45
N LEU A 87 -10.64 14.16 -13.36
CA LEU A 87 -9.82 13.77 -12.22
C LEU A 87 -8.74 12.75 -12.62
N LYS A 88 -9.10 11.75 -13.41
CA LYS A 88 -8.18 10.71 -13.90
C LYS A 88 -7.09 11.27 -14.81
N VAL A 89 -7.45 12.17 -15.71
CA VAL A 89 -6.50 12.92 -16.53
C VAL A 89 -5.54 13.72 -15.67
N GLY A 90 -6.05 14.42 -14.65
CA GLY A 90 -5.24 15.16 -13.69
C GLY A 90 -4.21 14.28 -12.99
N ILE A 91 -4.64 13.12 -12.48
CA ILE A 91 -3.76 12.13 -11.85
C ILE A 91 -2.71 11.61 -12.84
N LEU A 92 -3.09 11.30 -14.08
CA LEU A 92 -2.19 10.77 -15.10
C LEU A 92 -1.11 11.79 -15.50
N VAL A 93 -1.47 13.07 -15.62
CA VAL A 93 -0.51 14.15 -15.90
C VAL A 93 0.43 14.35 -14.70
N LEU A 94 -0.11 14.37 -13.48
CA LEU A 94 0.68 14.59 -12.26
C LEU A 94 1.62 13.41 -11.94
N GLN A 95 1.20 12.18 -12.22
CA GLN A 95 1.96 10.96 -11.90
C GLN A 95 2.64 10.33 -13.13
N HIS A 96 2.73 11.06 -14.24
CA HIS A 96 3.29 10.57 -15.49
C HIS A 96 4.67 9.92 -15.32
N GLY A 97 5.59 10.58 -14.59
CA GLY A 97 6.95 10.06 -14.38
C GLY A 97 6.96 8.69 -13.68
N LYS A 98 6.07 8.47 -12.70
CA LYS A 98 5.92 7.18 -12.02
C LYS A 98 5.40 6.10 -12.97
N LEU A 99 4.40 6.46 -13.77
CA LEU A 99 3.80 5.54 -14.76
C LEU A 99 4.80 5.11 -15.84
N THR A 100 5.59 6.05 -16.37
CA THR A 100 6.66 5.75 -17.34
C THR A 100 7.68 4.81 -16.74
N LYS A 101 8.13 5.06 -15.50
CA LYS A 101 9.08 4.18 -14.80
C LYS A 101 8.53 2.75 -14.69
N ILE A 102 7.26 2.57 -14.30
CA ILE A 102 6.64 1.24 -14.21
C ILE A 102 6.62 0.54 -15.58
N ILE A 103 6.24 1.27 -16.65
CA ILE A 103 6.22 0.72 -18.02
C ILE A 103 7.63 0.26 -18.44
N GLU A 104 8.65 1.09 -18.18
CA GLU A 104 10.04 0.78 -18.50
C GLU A 104 10.56 -0.42 -17.71
N THR A 105 10.33 -0.46 -16.40
CA THR A 105 10.71 -1.59 -15.53
C THR A 105 10.11 -2.91 -16.01
N LEU A 106 8.82 -2.92 -16.39
CA LEU A 106 8.14 -4.13 -16.89
C LEU A 106 8.65 -4.61 -18.26
N GLN A 107 9.36 -3.76 -19.01
CA GLN A 107 9.88 -4.05 -20.34
C GLN A 107 11.41 -4.09 -20.39
N ASP A 108 12.08 -4.09 -19.24
CA ASP A 108 13.54 -4.05 -19.20
C ASP A 108 14.13 -5.29 -19.91
N LYS A 109 14.99 -5.01 -20.89
CA LYS A 109 15.67 -6.02 -21.70
C LYS A 109 16.67 -6.83 -20.87
N ASN A 110 17.14 -6.28 -19.76
CA ASN A 110 18.04 -6.98 -18.85
C ASN A 110 17.39 -8.25 -18.31
N TYR A 111 16.06 -8.27 -18.12
CA TYR A 111 15.33 -9.40 -17.52
C TYR A 111 14.71 -10.36 -18.54
N GLN A 112 15.40 -10.57 -19.67
CA GLN A 112 14.99 -11.52 -20.70
C GLN A 112 15.73 -12.86 -20.52
N TYR A 113 14.98 -13.92 -20.29
CA TYR A 113 15.50 -15.28 -20.14
C TYR A 113 15.56 -16.05 -21.47
N GLU A 114 16.53 -16.94 -21.57
CA GLU A 114 16.71 -17.88 -22.70
C GLU A 114 15.65 -19.00 -22.68
N SER A 115 15.28 -19.47 -23.88
CA SER A 115 14.29 -20.53 -24.04
C SER A 115 14.87 -21.92 -23.73
N LEU A 116 14.09 -22.76 -23.06
CA LEU A 116 14.45 -24.13 -22.70
C LEU A 116 13.23 -25.07 -22.78
N GLY A 117 13.21 -25.99 -23.74
CA GLY A 117 12.12 -26.95 -23.90
C GLY A 117 10.78 -26.23 -24.11
N ASP A 118 9.84 -26.46 -23.19
CA ASP A 118 8.53 -25.80 -23.18
C ASP A 118 8.56 -24.37 -22.61
N PHE A 119 9.61 -24.01 -21.86
CA PHE A 119 9.80 -22.65 -21.37
C PHE A 119 10.27 -21.72 -22.51
N LYS A 120 9.32 -20.98 -23.09
CA LYS A 120 9.54 -20.04 -24.21
C LYS A 120 9.09 -18.63 -23.80
N PRO A 121 9.85 -17.92 -22.95
CA PRO A 121 9.36 -16.71 -22.29
C PRO A 121 9.03 -15.56 -23.25
N GLY A 122 9.77 -15.40 -24.36
CA GLY A 122 9.42 -14.43 -25.40
C GLY A 122 8.06 -14.71 -26.06
N GLN A 123 7.72 -15.99 -26.26
CA GLN A 123 6.42 -16.39 -26.80
C GLN A 123 5.30 -16.16 -25.77
N ILE A 124 5.54 -16.50 -24.49
CA ILE A 124 4.60 -16.22 -23.39
C ILE A 124 4.27 -14.72 -23.34
N LEU A 125 5.27 -13.85 -23.41
CA LEU A 125 5.07 -12.40 -23.42
C LEU A 125 4.37 -11.90 -24.70
N SER A 126 4.69 -12.48 -25.86
CA SER A 126 4.05 -12.16 -27.14
C SER A 126 2.57 -12.54 -27.16
N ASP A 127 2.20 -13.68 -26.60
CA ASP A 127 0.80 -14.12 -26.52
C ASP A 127 0.00 -13.28 -25.52
N ALA A 128 0.59 -12.93 -24.37
CA ALA A 128 -0.01 -11.98 -23.44
C ALA A 128 -0.24 -10.59 -24.09
N LYS A 129 0.73 -10.12 -24.89
CA LYS A 129 0.60 -8.88 -25.67
C LYS A 129 -0.57 -8.95 -26.65
N LYS A 130 -0.75 -10.06 -27.38
CA LYS A 130 -1.88 -10.21 -28.31
C LYS A 130 -3.23 -10.10 -27.60
N VAL A 131 -3.35 -10.71 -26.41
CA VAL A 131 -4.56 -10.62 -25.58
C VAL A 131 -4.80 -9.16 -25.17
N SER A 132 -3.77 -8.49 -24.64
CA SER A 132 -3.86 -7.08 -24.23
C SER A 132 -4.24 -6.17 -25.42
N ASN A 133 -3.65 -6.38 -26.60
CA ASN A 133 -3.95 -5.62 -27.80
C ASN A 133 -5.40 -5.79 -28.25
N ARG A 134 -5.91 -7.03 -28.28
CA ARG A 134 -7.31 -7.31 -28.66
C ARG A 134 -8.28 -6.62 -27.71
N PHE A 135 -8.04 -6.75 -26.40
CA PHE A 135 -8.85 -6.11 -25.38
C PHE A 135 -8.86 -4.57 -25.52
N SER A 136 -7.69 -3.98 -25.75
CA SER A 136 -7.54 -2.53 -25.91
C SER A 136 -8.28 -2.00 -27.15
N ILE A 137 -8.15 -2.69 -28.29
CA ILE A 137 -8.85 -2.31 -29.54
C ILE A 137 -10.36 -2.50 -29.41
N MET A 138 -10.80 -3.60 -28.80
CA MET A 138 -12.21 -3.88 -28.59
C MET A 138 -12.86 -2.77 -27.76
N LEU A 139 -12.27 -2.42 -26.61
CA LEU A 139 -12.79 -1.35 -25.77
C LEU A 139 -12.77 -0.01 -26.49
N PHE A 140 -11.66 0.36 -27.14
CA PHE A 140 -11.58 1.60 -27.91
C PHE A 140 -12.71 1.70 -28.96
N THR A 141 -13.00 0.60 -29.66
CA THR A 141 -14.08 0.55 -30.67
C THR A 141 -15.46 0.73 -30.05
N ILE A 142 -15.71 0.12 -28.88
CA ILE A 142 -16.98 0.26 -28.15
C ILE A 142 -17.20 1.71 -27.71
N TYR A 143 -16.17 2.40 -27.22
CA TYR A 143 -16.33 3.81 -26.83
C TYR A 143 -16.56 4.74 -28.01
N SER A 144 -15.86 4.50 -29.12
CA SER A 144 -16.09 5.27 -30.35
C SER A 144 -17.50 5.07 -30.90
N SER A 145 -18.10 3.88 -30.74
CA SER A 145 -19.45 3.62 -31.24
C SER A 145 -20.53 4.33 -30.42
N LEU A 146 -20.30 4.63 -29.14
CA LEU A 146 -21.26 5.39 -28.30
C LEU A 146 -21.51 6.79 -28.86
N GLY A 147 -20.46 7.56 -29.16
CA GLY A 147 -20.60 8.88 -29.76
C GLY A 147 -21.24 8.83 -31.15
N ILE A 148 -20.80 7.89 -31.99
CA ILE A 148 -21.34 7.73 -33.36
C ILE A 148 -22.84 7.40 -33.34
N SER A 149 -23.27 6.49 -32.45
CA SER A 149 -24.68 6.11 -32.33
C SER A 149 -25.56 7.25 -31.79
N ALA A 150 -25.05 8.02 -30.82
CA ALA A 150 -25.73 9.22 -30.34
C ALA A 150 -25.91 10.24 -31.47
N HIS A 151 -24.84 10.53 -32.24
CA HIS A 151 -24.90 11.46 -33.37
C HIS A 151 -25.93 11.03 -34.42
N ILE A 152 -25.88 9.77 -34.85
CA ILE A 152 -26.83 9.22 -35.83
C ILE A 152 -28.27 9.34 -35.32
N SER A 153 -28.50 9.09 -34.04
CA SER A 153 -29.83 9.23 -33.44
C SER A 153 -30.34 10.67 -33.51
N CYS A 154 -29.52 11.66 -33.16
CA CYS A 154 -29.88 13.08 -33.24
C CYS A 154 -30.24 13.48 -34.67
N GLU A 155 -29.39 13.08 -35.61
CA GLU A 155 -29.49 13.41 -37.02
C GLU A 155 -30.74 12.81 -37.67
N VAL A 156 -31.08 11.56 -37.32
CA VAL A 156 -32.30 10.92 -37.79
C VAL A 156 -33.54 11.63 -37.24
N MET A 157 -33.55 12.00 -35.96
CA MET A 157 -34.70 12.67 -35.34
C MET A 157 -34.95 14.05 -35.96
N ILE A 158 -33.92 14.91 -36.04
CA ILE A 158 -34.07 16.27 -36.57
C ILE A 158 -34.49 16.27 -38.04
N ASN A 159 -33.96 15.36 -38.86
CA ASN A 159 -34.31 15.26 -40.28
C ASN A 159 -35.73 14.73 -40.51
N SER A 160 -36.27 13.96 -39.57
CA SER A 160 -37.63 13.42 -39.66
C SER A 160 -38.71 14.40 -39.18
N GLU A 161 -38.38 15.26 -38.20
CA GLU A 161 -39.34 16.18 -37.59
C GLU A 161 -39.27 17.61 -38.15
N VAL A 162 -38.12 18.03 -38.71
CA VAL A 162 -37.90 19.40 -39.21
C VAL A 162 -37.76 19.40 -40.73
N ASN A 163 -38.82 19.84 -41.42
CA ASN A 163 -38.87 19.92 -42.89
C ASN A 163 -38.25 21.21 -43.49
N GLY A 164 -38.02 22.24 -42.67
CA GLY A 164 -37.51 23.55 -43.09
C GLY A 164 -36.21 23.97 -42.39
N HIS A 165 -35.78 25.22 -42.59
CA HIS A 165 -34.56 25.75 -41.96
C HIS A 165 -34.77 26.17 -40.48
N TYR A 166 -35.98 26.56 -40.11
CA TYR A 166 -36.32 27.05 -38.77
C TYR A 166 -37.20 26.04 -38.02
N PHE A 167 -37.09 26.01 -36.69
CA PHE A 167 -37.99 25.22 -35.85
C PHE A 167 -39.40 25.81 -35.86
N GLU A 168 -40.42 24.97 -35.97
CA GLU A 168 -41.83 25.37 -35.90
C GLU A 168 -42.37 25.18 -34.47
N GLY A 169 -43.14 26.15 -33.97
CA GLY A 169 -43.81 26.06 -32.67
C GLY A 169 -42.86 26.23 -31.47
N ASN A 170 -43.02 25.37 -30.46
CA ASN A 170 -42.23 25.37 -29.22
C ASN A 170 -41.02 24.42 -29.27
N THR A 171 -40.76 23.80 -30.43
CA THR A 171 -39.64 22.87 -30.60
C THR A 171 -38.31 23.60 -30.55
N THR A 172 -37.34 23.05 -29.83
CA THR A 172 -35.99 23.60 -29.68
C THR A 172 -34.95 22.54 -29.98
N CYS A 173 -33.69 22.95 -30.17
CA CYS A 173 -32.59 22.01 -30.37
C CYS A 173 -32.46 20.97 -29.24
N TYR A 174 -32.84 21.34 -28.01
CA TYR A 174 -32.81 20.46 -26.84
C TYR A 174 -33.71 19.23 -26.96
N ASP A 175 -34.76 19.27 -27.78
CA ASP A 175 -35.69 18.16 -27.94
C ASP A 175 -35.07 16.98 -28.71
N PHE A 176 -33.99 17.25 -29.46
CA PHE A 176 -33.27 16.25 -30.25
C PHE A 176 -31.98 15.78 -29.59
N MET A 177 -31.56 16.39 -28.49
CA MET A 177 -30.25 16.15 -27.87
C MET A 177 -30.33 15.05 -26.78
N PRO A 178 -29.49 14.01 -26.86
CA PRO A 178 -29.45 12.94 -25.86
C PRO A 178 -28.74 13.37 -24.57
N PHE A 179 -27.90 14.42 -24.64
CA PHE A 179 -27.11 14.91 -23.53
C PHE A 179 -27.35 16.41 -23.32
N PHE A 180 -27.60 16.81 -22.08
CA PHE A 180 -28.00 18.18 -21.74
C PHE A 180 -26.80 19.02 -21.32
N PHE A 181 -26.61 20.16 -21.96
CA PHE A 181 -25.67 21.21 -21.57
C PHE A 181 -26.19 22.59 -22.04
N VAL A 182 -25.71 23.68 -21.44
CA VAL A 182 -26.07 25.02 -21.94
C VAL A 182 -25.44 25.25 -23.32
N ILE A 183 -26.24 25.50 -24.36
CA ILE A 183 -25.71 25.82 -25.69
C ILE A 183 -25.17 27.27 -25.66
N PRO A 184 -23.88 27.50 -25.92
CA PRO A 184 -23.27 28.81 -25.72
C PRO A 184 -23.54 29.80 -26.87
N PHE A 185 -24.34 29.42 -27.86
CA PHE A 185 -24.69 30.20 -29.05
C PHE A 185 -26.15 29.98 -29.45
N SER A 186 -26.68 30.78 -30.38
CA SER A 186 -28.04 30.61 -30.89
C SER A 186 -28.16 29.29 -31.67
N ALA A 187 -29.04 28.39 -31.27
CA ALA A 187 -29.39 27.16 -31.99
C ALA A 187 -30.87 27.19 -32.43
N ASP A 188 -31.23 28.25 -33.15
CA ASP A 188 -32.58 28.57 -33.64
C ASP A 188 -32.89 28.03 -35.04
N THR A 189 -31.86 27.56 -35.75
CA THR A 189 -32.00 26.92 -37.07
C THR A 189 -31.50 25.48 -37.02
N LYS A 190 -31.95 24.67 -37.98
CA LYS A 190 -31.53 23.29 -38.14
C LYS A 190 -30.01 23.15 -38.23
N GLU A 191 -29.36 23.96 -39.08
CA GLU A 191 -27.90 23.89 -39.28
C GLU A 191 -27.11 24.26 -38.02
N LYS A 192 -27.61 25.22 -37.23
CA LYS A 192 -26.97 25.59 -35.97
C LYS A 192 -27.17 24.52 -34.88
N CYS A 193 -28.28 23.78 -34.94
CA CYS A 193 -28.50 22.64 -34.07
C CYS A 193 -27.61 21.45 -34.46
N GLU A 194 -27.43 21.18 -35.75
CA GLU A 194 -26.45 20.20 -36.25
C GLU A 194 -25.03 20.53 -35.77
N PHE A 195 -24.64 21.81 -35.80
CA PHE A 195 -23.36 22.25 -35.22
C PHE A 195 -23.27 22.00 -33.70
N THR A 196 -24.39 22.09 -32.99
CA THR A 196 -24.48 21.76 -31.56
C THR A 196 -24.23 20.28 -31.32
N PHE A 197 -24.76 19.39 -32.19
CA PHE A 197 -24.48 17.95 -32.11
C PHE A 197 -22.98 17.68 -32.30
N ILE A 198 -22.33 18.31 -33.28
CA ILE A 198 -20.88 18.16 -33.50
C ILE A 198 -20.07 18.60 -32.28
N TYR A 199 -20.43 19.74 -31.65
CA TYR A 199 -19.75 20.22 -30.44
C TYR A 199 -19.94 19.26 -29.25
N MET A 200 -21.15 18.76 -29.08
CA MET A 200 -21.48 17.74 -28.08
C MET A 200 -20.64 16.47 -28.29
N ASP A 201 -20.63 15.93 -29.52
CA ASP A 201 -19.94 14.69 -29.82
C ASP A 201 -18.43 14.81 -29.70
N TYR A 202 -17.85 15.94 -30.11
CA TYR A 202 -16.42 16.17 -29.92
C TYR A 202 -16.05 16.19 -28.44
N SER A 203 -16.87 16.83 -27.60
CA SER A 203 -16.66 16.89 -26.15
C SER A 203 -16.85 15.53 -25.50
N ILE A 204 -17.93 14.83 -25.83
CA ILE A 204 -18.25 13.50 -25.30
C ILE A 204 -17.26 12.46 -25.79
N CYS A 205 -16.79 12.51 -27.04
CA CYS A 205 -15.73 11.63 -27.53
C CYS A 205 -14.43 11.89 -26.78
N THR A 206 -14.08 13.15 -26.50
CA THR A 206 -12.92 13.49 -25.68
C THR A 206 -13.04 12.87 -24.29
N TYR A 207 -14.20 12.99 -23.65
CA TYR A 207 -14.47 12.33 -22.37
C TYR A 207 -14.51 10.81 -22.48
N ALA A 208 -15.09 10.24 -23.52
CA ALA A 208 -15.14 8.81 -23.77
C ALA A 208 -13.74 8.25 -24.07
N TYR A 209 -12.79 9.05 -24.53
CA TYR A 209 -11.40 8.63 -24.61
C TYR A 209 -10.67 8.79 -23.27
N PHE A 210 -10.96 9.83 -22.50
CA PHE A 210 -10.45 9.99 -21.12
C PHE A 210 -10.98 8.90 -20.16
N ILE A 211 -12.24 8.52 -20.33
CA ILE A 211 -12.99 7.56 -19.53
C ILE A 211 -12.89 6.15 -20.12
N GLY A 212 -12.92 5.99 -21.44
CA GLY A 212 -12.95 4.69 -22.11
C GLY A 212 -11.58 4.05 -22.31
N CYS A 213 -10.51 4.85 -22.25
CA CYS A 213 -9.21 4.30 -21.87
C CYS A 213 -9.19 3.83 -20.40
N LYS A 214 -10.24 4.08 -19.61
CA LYS A 214 -10.22 4.02 -18.13
C LYS A 214 -11.57 3.75 -17.40
N TRP A 215 -12.42 2.76 -17.77
CA TRP A 215 -13.55 2.14 -16.97
C TRP A 215 -14.88 1.95 -17.74
N PHE A 216 -15.40 0.71 -17.72
CA PHE A 216 -16.83 0.37 -17.84
C PHE A 216 -17.30 -0.31 -16.55
N CYS A 217 -18.36 0.24 -15.93
CA CYS A 217 -19.28 -0.40 -14.97
C CYS A 217 -20.08 0.71 -14.28
N MET A 218 -21.16 1.16 -14.92
CA MET A 218 -22.37 1.61 -14.21
C MET A 218 -23.58 1.61 -15.14
N PHE A 219 -23.92 0.48 -15.77
CA PHE A 219 -25.29 0.23 -16.22
C PHE A 219 -25.62 -1.26 -16.13
N ASN A 220 -26.74 -1.55 -15.47
CA ASN A 220 -27.31 -2.87 -15.22
C ASN A 220 -27.50 -3.67 -16.53
N VAL A 221 -26.66 -4.67 -16.79
CA VAL A 221 -27.06 -5.86 -17.55
C VAL A 221 -26.42 -7.09 -16.91
N GLN A 222 -27.26 -7.82 -16.20
CA GLN A 222 -26.98 -9.13 -15.64
C GLN A 222 -27.15 -10.18 -16.74
N SER A 223 -26.22 -10.27 -17.70
CA SER A 223 -26.11 -11.44 -18.59
C SER A 223 -24.90 -11.36 -19.52
N LEU A 224 -24.17 -12.48 -19.56
CA LEU A 224 -22.99 -12.87 -20.37
C LEU A 224 -21.62 -12.40 -19.86
N ASP A 225 -20.92 -13.38 -19.26
CA ASP A 225 -19.53 -13.45 -18.79
C ASP A 225 -19.09 -12.55 -17.61
N PRO A 226 -18.94 -13.12 -16.40
CA PRO A 226 -18.35 -12.44 -15.24
C PRO A 226 -16.82 -12.32 -15.29
N GLU A 227 -16.18 -12.55 -16.44
CA GLU A 227 -14.70 -12.50 -16.59
C GLU A 227 -14.14 -11.11 -16.92
N LEU A 228 -14.99 -10.09 -17.11
CA LEU A 228 -14.55 -8.74 -17.47
C LEU A 228 -14.65 -7.76 -16.29
N ASN A 229 -13.81 -7.96 -15.27
CA ASN A 229 -13.61 -6.94 -14.25
C ASN A 229 -13.03 -5.68 -14.90
N GLY A 230 -13.82 -4.60 -14.93
CA GLY A 230 -13.53 -3.35 -15.61
C GLY A 230 -12.34 -2.60 -15.00
N TYR A 231 -11.15 -2.89 -15.51
CA TYR A 231 -9.92 -2.17 -15.22
C TYR A 231 -9.60 -1.19 -16.36
N ASP A 232 -8.96 -0.05 -16.05
CA ASP A 232 -8.48 0.90 -17.05
C ASP A 232 -7.66 0.20 -18.15
N VAL A 233 -7.80 0.53 -19.45
CA VAL A 233 -7.14 -0.20 -20.57
C VAL A 233 -5.63 -0.29 -20.37
N LEU A 234 -4.97 0.81 -20.00
CA LEU A 234 -3.54 0.82 -19.68
C LEU A 234 -3.25 0.05 -18.38
N PHE A 235 -4.09 0.16 -17.35
CA PHE A 235 -3.89 -0.56 -16.09
C PHE A 235 -4.06 -2.07 -16.26
N ALA A 236 -5.05 -2.52 -17.03
CA ALA A 236 -5.26 -3.90 -17.41
C ALA A 236 -4.07 -4.43 -18.22
N ALA A 237 -3.52 -3.62 -19.13
CA ALA A 237 -2.29 -3.97 -19.83
C ALA A 237 -1.09 -4.07 -18.88
N LEU A 238 -0.95 -3.15 -17.93
CA LEU A 238 0.12 -3.15 -16.91
C LEU A 238 0.04 -4.40 -16.04
N LEU A 239 -1.15 -4.71 -15.51
CA LEU A 239 -1.40 -5.91 -14.72
C LEU A 239 -1.16 -7.18 -15.52
N ASN A 240 -1.59 -7.24 -16.78
CA ASN A 240 -1.34 -8.38 -17.63
C ASN A 240 0.16 -8.55 -17.91
N CYS A 241 0.90 -7.46 -18.13
CA CYS A 241 2.35 -7.49 -18.31
C CYS A 241 3.06 -7.95 -17.04
N LEU A 242 2.75 -7.36 -15.88
CA LEU A 242 3.29 -7.74 -14.57
C LEU A 242 3.02 -9.21 -14.26
N LYS A 243 1.77 -9.67 -14.44
CA LYS A 243 1.39 -11.09 -14.33
C LYS A 243 2.28 -11.96 -15.21
N THR A 244 2.45 -11.59 -16.48
CA THR A 244 3.25 -12.38 -17.41
C THR A 244 4.72 -12.41 -17.02
N GLN A 245 5.28 -11.29 -16.55
CA GLN A 245 6.66 -11.24 -16.04
C GLN A 245 6.84 -12.12 -14.80
N LEU A 246 5.87 -12.12 -13.86
CA LEU A 246 5.90 -13.00 -12.68
C LEU A 246 5.83 -14.49 -13.06
N ILE A 247 5.02 -14.86 -14.07
CA ILE A 247 4.96 -16.23 -14.60
C ILE A 247 6.30 -16.61 -15.23
N ILE A 248 6.87 -15.73 -16.06
CA ILE A 248 8.18 -15.94 -16.69
C ILE A 248 9.26 -16.13 -15.62
N LEU A 249 9.26 -15.28 -14.59
CA LEU A 249 10.20 -15.34 -13.47
C LEU A 249 10.05 -16.64 -12.65
N SER A 250 8.81 -17.07 -12.38
CA SER A 250 8.54 -18.34 -11.70
C SER A 250 9.13 -19.54 -12.46
N GLU A 251 8.84 -19.64 -13.76
CA GLU A 251 9.38 -20.71 -14.61
C GLU A 251 10.90 -20.58 -14.78
N ALA A 252 11.41 -19.35 -14.80
CA ALA A 252 12.84 -19.10 -14.81
C ALA A 252 13.50 -19.59 -13.51
N MET A 253 12.89 -19.44 -12.35
CA MET A 253 13.42 -20.01 -11.10
C MET A 253 13.38 -21.55 -11.10
N ARG A 254 12.31 -22.15 -11.62
CA ARG A 254 12.20 -23.63 -11.72
C ARG A 254 13.26 -24.25 -12.62
N THR A 255 13.65 -23.52 -13.67
CA THR A 255 14.56 -24.04 -14.71
C THR A 255 16.02 -23.56 -14.61
N ILE A 256 16.42 -22.91 -13.50
CA ILE A 256 17.78 -22.37 -13.28
C ILE A 256 18.86 -23.40 -13.67
N ARG A 257 18.83 -24.58 -13.05
CA ARG A 257 19.88 -25.59 -13.22
C ARG A 257 19.98 -26.04 -14.68
N GLN A 258 18.86 -26.37 -15.31
CA GLN A 258 18.87 -26.88 -16.69
C GLN A 258 19.32 -25.81 -17.70
N ARG A 259 18.94 -24.54 -17.49
CA ARG A 259 19.41 -23.44 -18.34
C ARG A 259 20.93 -23.27 -18.25
N ILE A 260 21.50 -23.32 -17.06
CA ILE A 260 22.95 -23.16 -16.88
C ILE A 260 23.72 -24.37 -17.40
N LEU A 261 23.23 -25.59 -17.17
CA LEU A 261 23.84 -26.80 -17.74
C LEU A 261 23.89 -26.68 -19.28
N LYS A 262 22.81 -26.22 -19.92
CA LYS A 262 22.77 -25.95 -21.35
C LYS A 262 23.75 -24.84 -21.77
N ARG A 263 23.82 -23.74 -21.01
CA ARG A 263 24.74 -22.61 -21.24
C ARG A 263 26.21 -23.05 -21.22
N LEU A 264 26.56 -23.98 -20.33
CA LEU A 264 27.89 -24.56 -20.17
C LEU A 264 28.13 -25.80 -21.06
N ASN A 265 27.19 -26.17 -21.92
CA ASN A 265 27.23 -27.39 -22.77
C ASN A 265 27.45 -28.70 -21.97
N LEU A 266 26.87 -28.77 -20.77
CA LEU A 266 26.91 -29.94 -19.90
C LEU A 266 25.68 -30.85 -20.14
N PRO A 267 25.77 -32.16 -19.87
CA PRO A 267 24.63 -33.07 -19.96
C PRO A 267 23.48 -32.65 -19.01
N GLU A 268 22.22 -32.82 -19.41
CA GLU A 268 21.06 -32.49 -18.55
C GLU A 268 21.05 -33.29 -17.23
N ASN A 269 21.60 -34.50 -17.26
CA ASN A 269 21.67 -35.41 -16.11
C ASN A 269 22.94 -35.21 -15.28
N PHE A 270 23.69 -34.14 -15.52
CA PHE A 270 24.96 -33.89 -14.86
C PHE A 270 24.76 -33.74 -13.35
N GLN A 271 25.34 -34.65 -12.58
CA GLN A 271 25.36 -34.62 -11.12
C GLN A 271 26.76 -34.32 -10.63
N ILE A 272 26.85 -33.34 -9.76
CA ILE A 272 28.06 -33.01 -9.02
C ILE A 272 27.86 -33.52 -7.59
N ILE A 273 28.92 -34.07 -6.99
CA ILE A 273 28.91 -34.55 -5.61
C ILE A 273 29.45 -33.47 -4.67
N HIS A 274 30.42 -32.65 -5.10
CA HIS A 274 30.97 -31.54 -4.33
C HIS A 274 31.12 -30.25 -5.15
N ASP A 275 30.74 -29.10 -4.58
CA ASP A 275 30.71 -27.81 -5.29
C ASP A 275 32.07 -27.40 -5.90
N HIS A 276 33.18 -27.83 -5.30
CA HIS A 276 34.54 -27.63 -5.81
C HIS A 276 34.87 -28.37 -7.12
N ASP A 277 34.07 -29.35 -7.53
CA ASP A 277 34.36 -30.19 -8.70
C ASP A 277 34.14 -29.44 -10.03
N LEU A 278 33.31 -28.39 -10.04
CA LEU A 278 33.07 -27.55 -11.21
C LEU A 278 32.75 -26.10 -10.81
N PRO A 279 33.76 -25.31 -10.40
CA PRO A 279 33.56 -23.95 -9.88
C PRO A 279 32.86 -23.01 -10.88
N GLU A 280 33.05 -23.23 -12.19
CA GLU A 280 32.36 -22.48 -13.25
C GLU A 280 30.84 -22.67 -13.23
N LEU A 281 30.35 -23.87 -12.87
CA LEU A 281 28.91 -24.12 -12.74
C LEU A 281 28.33 -23.42 -11.52
N GLU A 282 29.05 -23.43 -10.40
CA GLU A 282 28.66 -22.74 -9.17
C GLU A 282 28.59 -21.21 -9.39
N GLU A 283 29.60 -20.64 -10.05
CA GLU A 283 29.64 -19.22 -10.36
C GLU A 283 28.46 -18.78 -11.25
N GLU A 284 28.15 -19.54 -12.30
CA GLU A 284 27.01 -19.24 -13.18
C GLU A 284 25.66 -19.46 -12.50
N LEU A 285 25.54 -20.46 -11.61
CA LEU A 285 24.37 -20.63 -10.73
C LEU A 285 24.16 -19.42 -9.84
N PHE A 286 25.21 -18.93 -9.22
CA PHE A 286 25.14 -17.77 -8.34
C PHE A 286 24.79 -16.49 -9.11
N LYS A 287 25.37 -16.28 -10.30
CA LYS A 287 25.02 -15.14 -11.18
C LYS A 287 23.55 -15.17 -11.60
N GLU A 288 23.05 -16.34 -12.01
CA GLU A 288 21.65 -16.50 -12.44
C GLU A 288 20.66 -16.27 -11.28
N ILE A 289 20.96 -16.78 -10.08
CA ILE A 289 20.13 -16.56 -8.88
C ILE A 289 20.08 -15.06 -8.55
N ASN A 290 21.22 -14.37 -8.54
CA ASN A 290 21.25 -12.92 -8.31
C ASN A 290 20.47 -12.15 -9.37
N HIS A 291 20.54 -12.58 -10.63
CA HIS A 291 19.80 -11.95 -11.72
C HIS A 291 18.27 -12.10 -11.53
N LEU A 292 17.80 -13.29 -11.13
CA LEU A 292 16.39 -13.57 -10.84
C LEU A 292 15.88 -12.79 -9.62
N ILE A 293 16.68 -12.68 -8.56
CA ILE A 293 16.33 -11.91 -7.37
C ILE A 293 16.19 -10.41 -7.70
N LYS A 294 17.13 -9.85 -8.48
CA LYS A 294 17.02 -8.46 -8.95
C LYS A 294 15.76 -8.22 -9.77
N HIS A 295 15.41 -9.16 -10.66
CA HIS A 295 14.15 -9.07 -11.41
C HIS A 295 12.93 -9.06 -10.47
N LEU A 296 12.89 -9.95 -9.47
CA LEU A 296 11.80 -10.00 -8.51
C LEU A 296 11.66 -8.68 -7.74
N ILE A 297 12.78 -8.14 -7.26
CA ILE A 297 12.82 -6.87 -6.54
C ILE A 297 12.30 -5.74 -7.42
N GLU A 298 12.73 -5.63 -8.68
CA GLU A 298 12.22 -4.61 -9.60
C GLU A 298 10.71 -4.76 -9.87
N LEU A 299 10.22 -5.98 -10.05
CA LEU A 299 8.78 -6.23 -10.22
C LEU A 299 7.97 -5.87 -8.96
N LEU A 300 8.49 -6.14 -7.75
CA LEU A 300 7.82 -5.80 -6.49
C LEU A 300 7.94 -4.32 -6.13
N GLY A 301 9.09 -3.71 -6.39
CA GLY A 301 9.33 -2.28 -6.22
C GLY A 301 8.47 -1.42 -7.16
N SER A 302 8.13 -1.94 -8.35
CA SER A 302 7.15 -1.31 -9.25
C SER A 302 5.72 -1.23 -8.67
N VAL A 303 5.42 -2.03 -7.63
CA VAL A 303 4.14 -2.03 -6.89
C VAL A 303 4.19 -1.15 -5.63
N GLN A 304 5.38 -0.89 -5.08
CA GLN A 304 5.57 -0.16 -3.81
C GLN A 304 5.89 1.35 -3.97
N VAL A 305 5.50 1.98 -5.08
CA VAL A 305 5.79 3.41 -5.30
C VAL A 305 5.00 4.28 -4.29
N ASP A 306 5.73 4.75 -3.27
CA ASP A 306 5.33 5.54 -2.09
C ASP A 306 4.66 4.77 -0.95
N THR A 307 5.47 4.02 -0.19
CA THR A 307 5.36 4.04 1.27
C THR A 307 6.59 4.73 1.84
N ASP A 308 6.51 6.06 2.02
CA ASP A 308 7.23 6.76 3.09
C ASP A 308 6.62 6.33 4.44
N VAL A 309 6.62 5.03 4.70
CA VAL A 309 6.41 4.47 6.03
C VAL A 309 7.81 4.07 6.46
N LYS A 310 8.36 4.84 7.40
CA LYS A 310 9.39 4.32 8.30
C LYS A 310 8.77 3.10 8.99
N GLU A 311 8.91 1.91 8.40
CA GLU A 311 8.67 0.69 9.13
C GLU A 311 9.85 0.50 10.07
N ASP A 312 9.56 0.70 11.36
CA ASP A 312 10.42 0.27 12.46
C ASP A 312 10.74 -1.22 12.28
N SER A 313 11.97 -1.48 11.85
CA SER A 313 12.50 -2.80 11.50
C SER A 313 12.95 -3.60 12.72
N ASP A 314 12.10 -3.75 13.74
CA ASP A 314 12.52 -4.34 15.03
C ASP A 314 11.80 -5.63 15.44
N TYR A 315 11.12 -6.32 14.52
CA TYR A 315 10.32 -7.52 14.88
C TYR A 315 10.66 -8.84 14.17
N LEU A 316 11.81 -8.99 13.49
CA LEU A 316 12.20 -10.29 12.92
C LEU A 316 13.66 -10.74 13.12
N GLU A 317 14.45 -10.06 13.94
CA GLU A 317 15.79 -10.55 14.33
C GLU A 317 15.77 -11.10 15.76
N ASN A 318 15.39 -12.36 15.96
CA ASN A 318 15.66 -13.03 17.24
C ASN A 318 15.52 -14.57 17.21
N GLU A 319 15.93 -15.26 16.13
CA GLU A 319 16.06 -16.73 16.20
C GLU A 319 17.34 -17.35 15.63
N ASP A 320 18.20 -16.65 14.86
CA ASP A 320 19.32 -17.31 14.18
C ASP A 320 20.76 -16.93 14.62
N GLU A 321 20.96 -16.03 15.59
CA GLU A 321 22.32 -15.58 15.97
C GLU A 321 23.02 -16.43 17.08
N ALA A 322 22.65 -17.70 17.23
CA ALA A 322 23.25 -18.59 18.23
C ALA A 322 24.37 -19.52 17.70
N ILE A 323 24.69 -19.48 16.41
CA ILE A 323 25.71 -20.37 15.81
C ILE A 323 26.56 -19.53 14.85
N PHE A 324 27.88 -19.54 15.04
CA PHE A 324 28.91 -18.72 14.34
C PHE A 324 29.03 -17.28 14.89
N THR A 325 30.01 -16.91 15.71
CA THR A 325 31.44 -16.92 15.33
C THR A 325 32.32 -16.66 16.57
N VAL A 326 33.09 -17.67 16.98
CA VAL A 326 34.37 -17.46 17.66
C VAL A 326 35.44 -17.48 16.58
N LYS A 327 36.11 -16.35 16.32
CA LYS A 327 37.56 -16.25 16.14
C LYS A 327 38.04 -14.85 15.75
N ASN A 328 38.95 -14.36 16.60
CA ASN A 328 40.11 -13.53 16.30
C ASN A 328 39.90 -12.11 15.73
N LYS A 329 40.13 -11.10 16.58
CA LYS A 329 41.15 -10.10 16.28
C LYS A 329 41.75 -9.47 17.54
N SER A 330 43.08 -9.43 17.53
CA SER A 330 44.00 -9.09 18.61
C SER A 330 44.08 -7.60 18.89
N TRP A 331 44.49 -7.31 20.14
CA TRP A 331 44.93 -6.02 20.64
C TRP A 331 45.96 -5.30 19.76
N GLY A 332 45.78 -3.98 19.63
CA GLY A 332 46.78 -3.04 19.15
C GLY A 332 46.80 -1.80 20.06
N THR A 333 47.88 -1.64 20.81
CA THR A 333 48.24 -0.47 21.63
C THR A 333 48.73 0.68 20.76
N THR A 334 48.30 1.94 20.97
CA THR A 334 49.23 3.09 20.92
C THR A 334 48.73 4.40 21.58
N SER A 335 49.59 4.92 22.47
CA SER A 335 49.99 6.31 22.77
C SER A 335 48.98 7.41 23.12
N VAL A 336 49.11 7.80 24.38
CA VAL A 336 48.97 9.14 25.01
C VAL A 336 49.45 10.30 24.12
N ASN A 337 48.74 11.43 24.14
CA ASN A 337 49.37 12.74 23.98
C ASN A 337 48.75 13.83 24.87
N LYS A 338 49.64 14.60 25.51
CA LYS A 338 49.41 15.65 26.53
C LYS A 338 48.97 16.99 25.92
N ARG A 339 48.13 17.74 26.62
CA ARG A 339 48.07 19.23 26.62
C ARG A 339 47.69 19.69 28.03
N SER A 340 48.64 20.12 28.87
CA SER A 340 49.20 21.48 29.05
C SER A 340 48.31 22.41 29.89
N ILE A 341 48.80 22.68 31.10
CA ILE A 341 48.29 23.54 32.18
C ILE A 341 48.66 25.01 31.90
N PRO A 342 47.82 26.01 32.23
CA PRO A 342 48.27 27.38 32.50
C PRO A 342 48.28 27.70 34.00
N ASN A 343 49.26 28.52 34.39
CA ASN A 343 49.69 28.82 35.75
C ASN A 343 49.17 30.19 36.24
N ILE A 344 48.61 30.19 37.47
CA ILE A 344 48.60 31.18 38.57
C ILE A 344 48.56 32.70 38.29
N GLN A 345 47.66 33.40 39.00
CA GLN A 345 47.94 34.70 39.64
C GLN A 345 47.21 34.86 40.99
N GLU A 346 47.98 35.25 42.02
CA GLU A 346 47.54 35.56 43.39
C GLU A 346 46.87 36.94 43.49
N SER A 347 45.88 37.11 44.38
CA SER A 347 45.74 38.36 45.15
C SER A 347 44.97 38.20 46.47
N SER A 348 45.41 39.01 47.43
CA SER A 348 45.07 39.25 48.83
C SER A 348 43.59 39.28 49.27
N GLY A 349 43.32 38.84 50.52
CA GLY A 349 42.01 38.81 51.18
C GLY A 349 41.38 40.16 51.57
N PRO A 350 40.22 40.15 52.25
CA PRO A 350 40.26 40.40 53.70
C PRO A 350 39.38 39.45 54.54
N SER A 351 39.75 39.38 55.82
CA SER A 351 39.21 38.59 56.91
C SER A 351 37.74 38.88 57.25
N GLY A 352 36.95 37.83 57.54
CA GLY A 352 35.67 37.97 58.24
C GLY A 352 34.81 36.70 58.28
N LEU A 353 34.56 36.20 59.51
CA LEU A 353 33.75 35.04 59.91
C LEU A 353 34.35 33.64 59.68
N GLN A 354 35.10 33.17 60.69
CA GLN A 354 35.30 31.73 60.92
C GLN A 354 33.93 31.06 61.22
N ARG A 355 33.37 30.35 60.23
CA ARG A 355 32.46 29.23 60.51
C ARG A 355 33.33 28.03 60.89
N LYS A 356 33.15 27.51 62.11
CA LYS A 356 33.74 26.22 62.51
C LYS A 356 33.39 25.17 61.43
N PRO A 357 34.34 24.35 60.95
CA PRO A 357 34.01 23.26 60.05
C PRO A 357 33.08 22.32 60.81
N LYS A 358 31.86 22.08 60.30
CA LYS A 358 31.09 20.91 60.72
C LYS A 358 31.96 19.71 60.37
N GLU A 359 32.38 18.93 61.36
CA GLU A 359 32.93 17.60 61.11
C GLU A 359 31.91 16.82 60.28
N GLN A 360 32.16 16.71 58.97
CA GLN A 360 31.44 15.81 58.12
C GLN A 360 31.90 14.40 58.50
N LYS A 361 31.01 13.65 59.16
CA LYS A 361 31.25 12.24 59.48
C LYS A 361 31.59 11.51 58.17
N LEU A 362 32.56 10.60 58.21
CA LEU A 362 32.97 9.77 57.05
C LEU A 362 31.77 9.09 56.35
N THR A 363 30.69 8.83 57.09
CA THR A 363 29.41 8.30 56.59
C THR A 363 28.73 9.19 55.56
N SER A 364 29.02 10.48 55.48
CA SER A 364 28.46 11.35 54.43
C SER A 364 29.09 11.12 53.05
N PHE A 365 30.18 10.36 52.98
CA PHE A 365 30.85 9.98 51.73
C PHE A 365 30.49 8.55 51.27
N LEU A 366 29.73 7.81 52.09
CA LEU A 366 29.21 6.50 51.70
C LEU A 366 27.90 6.71 50.94
N ASP A 367 27.73 5.98 49.84
CA ASP A 367 26.45 5.92 49.14
C ASP A 367 25.42 5.33 50.11
N HIS A 368 24.26 5.98 50.17
CA HIS A 368 23.15 5.63 51.03
C HIS A 368 21.87 5.88 50.25
N ILE A 369 21.01 4.87 50.20
CA ILE A 369 19.66 5.01 49.66
C ILE A 369 18.66 5.00 50.81
N SER A 370 17.77 5.99 50.84
CA SER A 370 16.66 5.98 51.79
C SER A 370 15.58 4.99 51.34
N PRO A 371 14.74 4.45 52.25
CA PRO A 371 13.62 3.59 51.85
C PRO A 371 12.68 4.24 50.84
N ASP A 372 12.46 5.55 50.95
CA ASP A 372 11.59 6.32 50.04
C ASP A 372 12.22 6.41 48.65
N GLU A 373 13.51 6.72 48.58
CA GLU A 373 14.26 6.79 47.31
C GLU A 373 14.38 5.42 46.63
N GLN A 374 14.57 4.35 47.41
CA GLN A 374 14.55 2.97 46.90
C GLN A 374 13.18 2.65 46.28
N SER A 375 12.08 3.04 46.94
CA SER A 375 10.73 2.84 46.43
C SER A 375 10.48 3.63 45.15
N GLU A 376 10.93 4.89 45.08
CA GLU A 376 10.79 5.76 43.90
C GLU A 376 11.56 5.23 42.70
N LEU A 377 12.83 4.86 42.88
CA LEU A 377 13.64 4.25 41.81
C LEU A 377 13.06 2.90 41.36
N THR A 378 12.56 2.10 42.29
CA THR A 378 11.93 0.82 41.95
C THR A 378 10.67 1.02 41.11
N LYS A 379 9.87 2.06 41.39
CA LYS A 379 8.71 2.42 40.57
C LYS A 379 9.13 2.79 39.15
N HIS A 380 10.08 3.70 38.98
CA HIS A 380 10.57 4.07 37.64
C HIS A 380 11.15 2.89 36.87
N PHE A 381 11.90 2.04 37.56
CA PHE A 381 12.46 0.82 36.97
C PHE A 381 11.36 -0.14 36.51
N CYS A 382 10.35 -0.41 37.35
CA CYS A 382 9.23 -1.27 36.98
C CYS A 382 8.37 -0.67 35.86
N ASP A 383 8.12 0.65 35.87
CA ASP A 383 7.37 1.35 34.83
C ASP A 383 8.02 1.14 33.45
N GLU A 384 9.33 1.38 33.35
CA GLU A 384 10.10 1.18 32.12
C GLU A 384 10.07 -0.28 31.64
N ILE A 385 10.14 -1.25 32.56
CA ILE A 385 10.05 -2.68 32.22
C ILE A 385 8.69 -3.02 31.61
N TYR A 386 7.61 -2.51 32.20
CA TYR A 386 6.26 -2.78 31.72
C TYR A 386 5.98 -2.07 30.39
N SER A 387 6.44 -0.83 30.22
CA SER A 387 6.27 -0.08 28.97
C SER A 387 7.09 -0.65 27.82
N SER A 388 8.30 -1.15 28.10
CA SER A 388 9.19 -1.77 27.09
C SER A 388 8.91 -3.25 26.83
N ASN A 389 7.92 -3.84 27.51
CA ASN A 389 7.58 -5.27 27.42
C ASN A 389 8.80 -6.20 27.65
N CYS A 390 9.70 -5.80 28.54
CA CYS A 390 10.92 -6.55 28.83
C CYS A 390 10.62 -7.80 29.66
N ALA A 391 11.27 -8.92 29.33
CA ALA A 391 11.13 -10.16 30.10
C ALA A 391 11.64 -9.95 31.54
N LEU A 392 10.81 -10.19 32.55
CA LEU A 392 11.19 -9.98 33.97
C LEU A 392 12.42 -10.82 34.39
N SER A 393 12.65 -11.94 33.72
CA SER A 393 13.82 -12.81 33.92
C SER A 393 15.15 -12.16 33.52
N MET A 394 15.12 -11.16 32.63
CA MET A 394 16.29 -10.45 32.13
C MET A 394 17.12 -9.87 33.28
N PHE A 395 16.46 -9.28 34.28
CA PHE A 395 17.11 -8.58 35.39
C PHE A 395 17.61 -9.51 36.50
N GLU A 396 17.38 -10.82 36.40
CA GLU A 396 18.02 -11.81 37.27
C GLU A 396 19.42 -12.20 36.79
N SER A 397 19.79 -11.82 35.56
CA SER A 397 21.12 -12.05 35.00
C SER A 397 22.19 -11.34 35.83
N GLU A 398 23.26 -12.06 36.16
CA GLU A 398 24.42 -11.51 36.88
C GLU A 398 25.08 -10.33 36.15
N LYS A 399 24.95 -10.25 34.81
CA LYS A 399 25.45 -9.09 34.05
C LYS A 399 24.65 -7.82 34.34
N TRP A 400 23.32 -7.94 34.41
CA TRP A 400 22.44 -6.82 34.73
C TRP A 400 22.60 -6.39 36.18
N LYS A 401 22.67 -7.34 37.12
CA LYS A 401 22.96 -7.03 38.53
C LYS A 401 24.27 -6.26 38.67
N LYS A 402 25.36 -6.74 38.06
CA LYS A 402 26.66 -6.05 38.07
C LYS A 402 26.63 -4.68 37.40
N PHE A 403 25.80 -4.50 36.37
CA PHE A 403 25.62 -3.20 35.73
C PHE A 403 24.99 -2.20 36.72
N PHE A 404 23.86 -2.57 37.33
CA PHE A 404 23.19 -1.72 38.31
C PHE A 404 24.02 -1.50 39.58
N GLU A 405 24.74 -2.52 40.08
CA GLU A 405 25.70 -2.37 41.18
C GLU A 405 26.80 -1.34 40.84
N LYS A 406 27.27 -1.29 39.59
CA LYS A 406 28.26 -0.28 39.16
C LYS A 406 27.66 1.11 39.00
N CYS A 407 26.41 1.21 38.60
CA CYS A 407 25.71 2.49 38.48
C CYS A 407 25.34 3.07 39.85
N ARG A 408 24.82 2.25 40.75
CA ARG A 408 24.45 2.62 42.12
C ARG A 408 24.52 1.40 43.06
N PRO A 409 25.63 1.21 43.79
CA PRO A 409 25.87 0.02 44.60
C PRO A 409 24.81 -0.26 45.68
N THR A 410 24.13 0.78 46.18
CA THR A 410 23.11 0.62 47.23
C THR A 410 21.71 0.36 46.70
N PHE A 411 21.48 0.42 45.38
CA PHE A 411 20.16 0.15 44.82
C PHE A 411 19.92 -1.36 44.73
N GLU A 412 18.90 -1.84 45.43
CA GLU A 412 18.51 -3.24 45.36
C GLU A 412 17.46 -3.43 44.26
N ILE A 413 17.77 -4.26 43.26
CA ILE A 413 16.81 -4.58 42.19
C ILE A 413 15.65 -5.39 42.80
N PRO A 414 14.38 -5.03 42.52
CA PRO A 414 13.25 -5.83 42.99
C PRO A 414 13.33 -7.26 42.45
N SER A 415 12.95 -8.23 43.27
CA SER A 415 12.85 -9.62 42.80
C SER A 415 11.78 -9.77 41.73
N ARG A 416 11.93 -10.77 40.85
CA ARG A 416 10.91 -11.12 39.86
C ARG A 416 9.52 -11.30 40.47
N LYS A 417 9.45 -11.91 41.67
CA LYS A 417 8.19 -12.06 42.40
C LYS A 417 7.57 -10.71 42.75
N GLN A 418 8.35 -9.76 43.26
CA GLN A 418 7.85 -8.42 43.56
C GLN A 418 7.41 -7.69 42.29
N MET A 419 8.17 -7.82 41.20
CA MET A 419 7.82 -7.25 39.90
C MET A 419 6.54 -7.88 39.30
N SER A 420 6.31 -9.18 39.46
CA SER A 420 5.15 -9.86 38.88
C SER A 420 3.90 -9.86 39.77
N THR A 421 3.97 -9.29 40.97
CA THR A 421 2.84 -9.23 41.91
C THR A 421 2.69 -7.82 42.45
N THR A 422 3.41 -7.47 43.51
CA THR A 422 3.27 -6.19 44.22
C THR A 422 3.31 -4.97 43.31
N TYR A 423 4.34 -4.84 42.47
CA TYR A 423 4.47 -3.67 41.60
C TYR A 423 3.49 -3.74 40.43
N LEU A 424 3.30 -4.90 39.82
CA LEU A 424 2.34 -5.07 38.71
C LEU A 424 0.91 -4.75 39.15
N ASP A 425 0.46 -5.26 40.29
CA ASP A 425 -0.87 -5.00 40.85
C ASP A 425 -1.04 -3.51 41.19
N MET A 426 0.00 -2.88 41.74
CA MET A 426 0.00 -1.45 42.04
C MET A 426 -0.13 -0.61 40.78
N PHE A 427 0.69 -0.87 39.75
CA PHE A 427 0.62 -0.16 38.47
C PHE A 427 -0.71 -0.42 37.76
N TYR A 428 -1.22 -1.65 37.80
CA TYR A 428 -2.53 -1.99 37.27
C TYR A 428 -3.65 -1.18 37.92
N GLU A 429 -3.71 -1.12 39.26
CA GLU A 429 -4.74 -0.34 39.95
C GLU A 429 -4.58 1.18 39.73
N GLN A 430 -3.35 1.67 39.60
CA GLN A 430 -3.08 3.06 39.22
C GLN A 430 -3.64 3.39 37.83
N ILE A 431 -3.27 2.60 36.81
CA ILE A 431 -3.72 2.79 35.43
C ILE A 431 -5.24 2.61 35.34
N LYS A 432 -5.80 1.60 36.01
CA LYS A 432 -7.25 1.39 36.09
C LYS A 432 -7.99 2.58 36.68
N THR A 433 -7.46 3.20 37.74
CA THR A 433 -8.04 4.41 38.34
C THR A 433 -7.97 5.59 37.39
N GLN A 434 -6.85 5.76 36.68
CA GLN A 434 -6.70 6.81 35.65
C GLN A 434 -7.72 6.61 34.52
N VAL A 435 -7.84 5.40 33.98
CA VAL A 435 -8.82 5.06 32.93
C VAL A 435 -10.25 5.30 33.41
N LYS A 436 -10.60 4.89 34.64
CA LYS A 436 -11.94 5.16 35.21
C LYS A 436 -12.24 6.64 35.33
N THR A 437 -11.25 7.44 35.68
CA THR A 437 -11.40 8.91 35.76
C THR A 437 -11.67 9.48 34.37
N GLN A 438 -10.90 9.09 33.36
CA GLN A 438 -11.11 9.49 31.96
C GLN A 438 -12.50 9.08 31.43
N LEU A 439 -12.93 7.85 31.72
CA LEU A 439 -14.26 7.35 31.32
C LEU A 439 -15.42 8.10 32.00
N ASN A 440 -15.22 8.61 33.21
CA ASN A 440 -16.23 9.38 33.92
C ASN A 440 -16.44 10.76 33.28
N ASP A 441 -15.37 11.39 32.79
CA ASP A 441 -15.41 12.69 32.12
C ASP A 441 -16.05 12.64 30.73
N GLU A 442 -15.98 11.49 30.06
CA GLU A 442 -16.56 11.30 28.73
C GLU A 442 -18.09 11.13 28.77
N HIS A 443 -18.78 11.83 27.85
CA HIS A 443 -20.24 11.76 27.68
C HIS A 443 -20.67 10.51 26.91
N THR A 444 -19.83 10.01 26.00
CA THR A 444 -20.15 8.88 25.14
C THR A 444 -18.89 8.09 24.82
N VAL A 445 -18.99 6.76 24.88
CA VAL A 445 -17.87 5.84 24.70
C VAL A 445 -18.19 4.86 23.58
N SER A 446 -17.17 4.54 22.78
CA SER A 446 -17.16 3.43 21.85
C SER A 446 -16.19 2.37 22.34
N ILE A 447 -16.61 1.11 22.32
CA ILE A 447 -15.80 -0.05 22.68
C ILE A 447 -15.32 -0.70 21.39
N MET A 448 -14.02 -0.90 21.26
CA MET A 448 -13.43 -1.73 20.20
C MET A 448 -12.90 -3.01 20.83
N SER A 449 -13.15 -4.15 20.17
CA SER A 449 -12.60 -5.42 20.59
C SER A 449 -11.84 -6.10 19.45
N ASP A 450 -10.66 -6.61 19.79
CA ASP A 450 -9.82 -7.37 18.87
C ASP A 450 -9.52 -8.76 19.46
N GLY A 451 -9.63 -9.80 18.63
CA GLY A 451 -9.54 -11.18 19.06
C GLY A 451 -8.55 -11.98 18.22
N TRP A 452 -7.66 -12.73 18.87
CA TRP A 452 -6.79 -13.69 18.18
C TRP A 452 -6.58 -14.95 19.02
N SER A 453 -6.14 -16.02 18.37
CA SER A 453 -5.70 -17.24 19.06
C SER A 453 -4.22 -17.14 19.35
N ASN A 454 -3.80 -17.39 20.59
CA ASN A 454 -2.38 -17.49 20.92
C ASN A 454 -1.78 -18.80 20.37
N ILE A 455 -0.46 -18.98 20.53
CA ILE A 455 0.27 -20.18 20.07
C ILE A 455 -0.22 -21.50 20.72
N ARG A 456 -1.00 -21.42 21.80
CA ARG A 456 -1.65 -22.57 22.46
C ARG A 456 -3.09 -22.80 22.00
N ASN A 457 -3.55 -22.07 20.97
CA ASN A 457 -4.94 -22.01 20.50
C ASN A 457 -5.95 -21.54 21.56
N GLU A 458 -5.51 -20.78 22.56
CA GLU A 458 -6.40 -20.11 23.51
C GLU A 458 -6.83 -18.78 22.92
N GLY A 459 -8.13 -18.48 22.97
CA GLY A 459 -8.67 -17.21 22.48
C GLY A 459 -8.35 -16.06 23.43
N ILE A 460 -7.70 -15.02 22.91
CA ILE A 460 -7.44 -13.76 23.61
C ILE A 460 -8.33 -12.70 22.96
N ILE A 461 -9.06 -11.93 23.77
CA ILE A 461 -9.93 -10.85 23.29
C ILE A 461 -9.57 -9.56 24.03
N ASN A 462 -8.92 -8.64 23.33
CA ASN A 462 -8.61 -7.31 23.83
C ASN A 462 -9.79 -6.35 23.71
N TYR A 463 -9.90 -5.42 24.66
CA TYR A 463 -10.82 -4.29 24.62
C TYR A 463 -10.03 -2.97 24.62
N MET A 464 -10.44 -2.04 23.75
CA MET A 464 -9.90 -0.69 23.68
C MET A 464 -11.04 0.34 23.68
N HIS A 465 -10.84 1.45 24.38
CA HIS A 465 -11.67 2.65 24.26
C HIS A 465 -10.80 3.79 23.71
N LYS A 466 -11.40 4.87 23.21
CA LYS A 466 -10.67 6.07 22.76
C LYS A 466 -10.09 6.85 23.96
N SER A 467 -9.10 6.26 24.62
CA SER A 467 -8.01 6.80 25.44
C SER A 467 -7.44 5.63 26.27
N THR A 468 -6.30 5.09 25.85
CA THR A 468 -5.47 4.08 26.58
C THR A 468 -5.92 2.60 26.59
N LEU A 469 -4.93 1.68 26.58
CA LEU A 469 -4.97 0.23 26.32
C LEU A 469 -5.68 -0.65 27.40
N GLY A 470 -6.42 -1.68 26.92
CA GLY A 470 -6.18 -3.11 27.21
C GLY A 470 -6.89 -3.80 28.40
N TYR A 471 -7.80 -4.74 28.10
CA TYR A 471 -8.14 -5.91 28.94
C TYR A 471 -8.33 -7.15 28.07
N SER A 472 -7.90 -8.34 28.51
CA SER A 472 -8.12 -9.62 27.80
C SER A 472 -9.20 -10.49 28.47
N LEU A 473 -10.42 -10.60 27.95
CA LEU A 473 -11.52 -11.35 28.63
C LEU A 473 -12.54 -12.00 27.66
N PRO A 474 -13.11 -13.19 28.00
CA PRO A 474 -13.94 -14.02 27.10
C PRO A 474 -15.32 -13.43 26.73
N GLN A 475 -15.97 -13.99 25.69
CA GLN A 475 -17.16 -13.47 24.99
C GLN A 475 -18.40 -13.10 25.86
N SER A 476 -18.54 -13.64 27.07
CA SER A 476 -19.63 -13.31 28.02
C SER A 476 -19.45 -11.96 28.74
N GLU A 477 -18.38 -11.23 28.43
CA GLU A 477 -17.93 -10.04 29.15
C GLU A 477 -18.44 -8.71 28.61
N PHE A 478 -18.96 -8.66 27.38
CA PHE A 478 -19.45 -7.40 26.79
C PHE A 478 -20.51 -6.74 27.69
N SER A 479 -21.45 -7.53 28.23
CA SER A 479 -22.45 -7.02 29.17
C SER A 479 -21.83 -6.46 30.45
N ARG A 480 -20.84 -7.15 31.04
CA ARG A 480 -20.16 -6.68 32.24
C ARG A 480 -19.41 -5.38 32.01
N ILE A 481 -18.70 -5.25 30.88
CA ILE A 481 -17.97 -4.04 30.52
C ILE A 481 -18.93 -2.88 30.25
N ILE A 482 -20.02 -3.12 29.52
CA ILE A 482 -21.06 -2.11 29.25
C ILE A 482 -21.70 -1.64 30.56
N GLU A 483 -21.97 -2.54 31.49
CA GLU A 483 -22.49 -2.22 32.82
C GLU A 483 -21.48 -1.43 33.66
N GLU A 484 -20.20 -1.80 33.64
CA GLU A 484 -19.14 -1.11 34.39
C GLU A 484 -18.89 0.32 33.86
N ILE A 485 -18.95 0.54 32.54
CA ILE A 485 -18.83 1.87 31.93
C ILE A 485 -20.13 2.67 32.10
N GLY A 486 -21.26 1.99 32.10
CA GLY A 486 -22.61 2.55 32.13
C GLY A 486 -23.30 2.45 30.77
N VAL A 487 -24.44 1.75 30.77
CA VAL A 487 -25.25 1.46 29.56
C VAL A 487 -25.59 2.70 28.74
N SER A 488 -25.87 3.83 29.40
CA SER A 488 -26.24 5.09 28.74
C SER A 488 -25.06 5.80 28.06
N LYS A 489 -23.81 5.49 28.46
CA LYS A 489 -22.60 6.09 27.89
C LYS A 489 -22.10 5.32 26.67
N VAL A 490 -22.33 4.01 26.60
CA VAL A 490 -21.82 3.19 25.49
C VAL A 490 -22.73 3.32 24.27
N ALA A 491 -22.26 4.04 23.25
CA ALA A 491 -23.01 4.22 22.01
C ALA A 491 -22.69 3.17 20.95
N ALA A 492 -21.45 2.65 20.95
CA ALA A 492 -20.97 1.81 19.86
C ALA A 492 -20.07 0.67 20.35
N LEU A 493 -20.18 -0.48 19.67
CA LEU A 493 -19.32 -1.65 19.81
C LEU A 493 -18.77 -2.05 18.43
N VAL A 494 -17.45 -2.05 18.27
CA VAL A 494 -16.75 -2.49 17.06
C VAL A 494 -16.00 -3.78 17.37
N THR A 495 -16.27 -4.86 16.63
CA THR A 495 -15.53 -6.12 16.78
C THR A 495 -15.12 -6.68 15.42
N ASP A 496 -14.32 -7.75 15.39
CA ASP A 496 -14.12 -8.52 14.17
C ASP A 496 -15.45 -9.07 13.60
N ASN A 497 -15.40 -9.59 12.38
CA ASN A 497 -16.60 -10.11 11.71
C ASN A 497 -16.79 -11.62 11.91
N ALA A 498 -16.15 -12.24 12.90
CA ALA A 498 -16.28 -13.67 13.13
C ALA A 498 -17.73 -14.05 13.48
N ALA A 499 -18.12 -15.29 13.18
CA ALA A 499 -19.51 -15.73 13.30
C ALA A 499 -20.03 -15.63 14.74
N ASN A 500 -19.18 -15.92 15.72
CA ASN A 500 -19.46 -15.79 17.15
C ASN A 500 -19.68 -14.32 17.55
N MET A 501 -18.90 -13.37 17.04
CA MET A 501 -19.12 -11.94 17.31
C MET A 501 -20.43 -11.42 16.73
N ARG A 502 -20.78 -11.85 15.52
CA ARG A 502 -22.09 -11.51 14.93
C ARG A 502 -23.26 -12.05 15.75
N ALA A 503 -23.13 -13.25 16.32
CA ALA A 503 -24.14 -13.80 17.22
C ALA A 503 -24.25 -12.97 18.52
N ALA A 504 -23.11 -12.58 19.11
CA ALA A 504 -23.07 -11.71 20.28
C ALA A 504 -23.74 -10.34 20.02
N TRP A 505 -23.58 -9.75 18.83
CA TRP A 505 -24.26 -8.50 18.48
C TRP A 505 -25.78 -8.60 18.52
N VAL A 506 -26.33 -9.73 18.07
CA VAL A 506 -27.79 -9.95 18.08
C VAL A 506 -28.29 -9.96 19.51
N GLU A 507 -27.61 -10.69 20.39
CA GLU A 507 -27.94 -10.77 21.82
C GLU A 507 -27.78 -9.42 22.53
N LEU A 508 -26.68 -8.70 22.26
CA LEU A 508 -26.42 -7.39 22.86
C LEU A 508 -27.40 -6.33 22.38
N LYS A 509 -27.86 -6.36 21.12
CA LYS A 509 -28.89 -5.41 20.63
C LYS A 509 -30.27 -5.66 21.23
N VAL A 510 -30.58 -6.92 21.58
CA VAL A 510 -31.81 -7.24 22.32
C VAL A 510 -31.73 -6.69 23.75
N THR A 511 -30.57 -6.84 24.40
CA THR A 511 -30.35 -6.40 25.78
C THR A 511 -30.19 -4.88 25.89
N TYR A 512 -29.50 -4.26 24.93
CA TYR A 512 -29.15 -2.84 24.89
C TYR A 512 -29.59 -2.21 23.55
N PRO A 513 -30.87 -1.81 23.39
CA PRO A 513 -31.41 -1.34 22.12
C PRO A 513 -30.73 -0.09 21.55
N THR A 514 -30.12 0.74 22.41
CA THR A 514 -29.40 1.95 22.02
C THR A 514 -27.98 1.67 21.48
N LEU A 515 -27.46 0.45 21.68
CA LEU A 515 -26.10 0.07 21.29
C LEU A 515 -26.00 -0.16 19.78
N GLN A 516 -25.15 0.63 19.12
CA GLN A 516 -24.78 0.38 17.72
C GLN A 516 -23.65 -0.65 17.66
N THR A 517 -23.77 -1.64 16.78
CA THR A 517 -22.69 -2.61 16.54
C THR A 517 -22.15 -2.46 15.13
N TYR A 518 -20.83 -2.38 15.02
CA TYR A 518 -20.12 -2.16 13.77
C TYR A 518 -19.14 -3.30 13.49
N ARG A 519 -19.00 -3.58 12.20
CA ARG A 519 -18.00 -4.50 11.65
C ARG A 519 -16.63 -3.85 11.64
N CYS A 520 -15.57 -4.59 11.95
CA CYS A 520 -14.21 -4.13 11.75
C CYS A 520 -13.92 -3.94 10.25
N ALA A 521 -13.57 -2.73 9.84
CA ALA A 521 -13.24 -2.41 8.46
C ALA A 521 -12.03 -3.23 7.97
N SER A 522 -10.95 -3.32 8.76
CA SER A 522 -9.74 -4.08 8.42
C SER A 522 -10.04 -5.56 8.20
N HIS A 523 -10.85 -6.17 9.06
CA HIS A 523 -11.27 -7.56 8.87
C HIS A 523 -12.21 -7.72 7.67
N THR A 524 -13.06 -6.73 7.39
CA THR A 524 -13.91 -6.71 6.18
C THR A 524 -13.07 -6.69 4.91
N PHE A 525 -12.02 -5.86 4.87
CA PHE A 525 -11.05 -5.85 3.76
C PHE A 525 -10.31 -7.19 3.65
N ASN A 526 -9.87 -7.79 4.75
CA ASN A 526 -9.24 -9.10 4.72
C ASN A 526 -10.16 -10.20 4.17
N LEU A 527 -11.45 -10.19 4.55
CA LEU A 527 -12.44 -11.11 3.98
C LEU A 527 -12.66 -10.85 2.48
N LEU A 528 -12.77 -9.59 2.07
CA LEU A 528 -12.86 -9.23 0.66
C LEU A 528 -11.64 -9.75 -0.14
N MET A 529 -10.43 -9.62 0.40
CA MET A 529 -9.22 -10.16 -0.22
C MET A 529 -9.23 -11.69 -0.31
N LYS A 530 -9.76 -12.39 0.71
CA LYS A 530 -9.97 -13.85 0.66
C LYS A 530 -11.03 -14.25 -0.38
N ASP A 531 -12.10 -13.48 -0.50
CA ASP A 531 -13.12 -13.71 -1.53
C ASP A 531 -12.53 -13.46 -2.92
N MET A 532 -11.67 -12.45 -3.08
CA MET A 532 -10.89 -12.25 -4.32
C MET A 532 -9.89 -13.38 -4.59
N GLU A 533 -9.27 -13.97 -3.56
CA GLU A 533 -8.44 -15.19 -3.68
C GLU A 533 -9.24 -16.40 -4.17
N SER A 534 -10.56 -16.43 -3.94
CA SER A 534 -11.43 -17.52 -4.42
C SER A 534 -11.70 -17.47 -5.93
N ILE A 535 -11.43 -16.33 -6.60
CA ILE A 535 -11.51 -16.20 -8.06
C ILE A 535 -10.44 -17.10 -8.67
N THR A 536 -10.85 -18.10 -9.45
CA THR A 536 -9.99 -19.16 -10.01
C THR A 536 -8.72 -18.64 -10.68
N THR A 537 -8.82 -17.53 -11.42
CA THR A 537 -7.68 -16.89 -12.07
C THR A 537 -6.69 -16.27 -11.07
N LEU A 538 -7.18 -15.59 -10.04
CA LEU A 538 -6.36 -14.98 -8.97
C LEU A 538 -5.74 -16.06 -8.09
N ARG A 539 -6.51 -17.12 -7.77
CA ARG A 539 -6.04 -18.27 -7.00
C ARG A 539 -4.80 -18.89 -7.62
N HIS A 540 -4.79 -19.09 -8.94
CA HIS A 540 -3.64 -19.65 -9.65
C HIS A 540 -2.37 -18.81 -9.42
N HIS A 541 -2.48 -17.47 -9.51
CA HIS A 541 -1.36 -16.56 -9.27
C HIS A 541 -0.92 -16.55 -7.81
N ILE A 542 -1.88 -16.54 -6.88
CA ILE A 542 -1.58 -16.58 -5.45
C ILE A 542 -0.87 -17.88 -5.07
N VAL A 543 -1.25 -19.01 -5.66
CA VAL A 543 -0.53 -20.28 -5.49
C VAL A 543 0.88 -20.17 -6.04
N THR A 544 1.08 -19.62 -7.25
CA THR A 544 2.43 -19.39 -7.78
C THR A 544 3.28 -18.51 -6.86
N CYS A 545 2.72 -17.41 -6.33
CA CYS A 545 3.43 -16.57 -5.36
C CYS A 545 3.75 -17.31 -4.06
N LYS A 546 2.83 -18.16 -3.57
CA LYS A 546 3.05 -19.01 -2.39
C LYS A 546 4.19 -20.00 -2.65
N ASP A 547 4.25 -20.63 -3.82
CA ASP A 547 5.34 -21.54 -4.21
C ASP A 547 6.70 -20.82 -4.20
N ILE A 548 6.75 -19.57 -4.68
CA ILE A 548 7.97 -18.74 -4.66
C ILE A 548 8.41 -18.46 -3.22
N VAL A 549 7.48 -17.99 -2.38
CA VAL A 549 7.76 -17.72 -0.96
C VAL A 549 8.24 -18.98 -0.25
N GLU A 550 7.60 -20.11 -0.52
CA GLU A 550 7.96 -21.41 0.05
C GLU A 550 9.35 -21.87 -0.40
N PHE A 551 9.70 -21.66 -1.69
CA PHE A 551 11.04 -21.94 -2.20
C PHE A 551 12.12 -21.18 -1.42
N PHE A 552 11.95 -19.86 -1.22
CA PHE A 552 12.90 -19.07 -0.44
C PHE A 552 12.92 -19.48 1.04
N LYS A 553 11.78 -19.76 1.66
CA LYS A 553 11.74 -20.20 3.06
C LYS A 553 12.42 -21.55 3.30
N LEU A 554 12.25 -22.51 2.38
CA LEU A 554 12.75 -23.87 2.54
C LEU A 554 14.20 -24.06 2.07
N LYS A 555 14.75 -23.12 1.29
CA LYS A 555 16.11 -23.23 0.73
C LYS A 555 17.03 -22.17 1.35
N HIS A 556 17.95 -22.63 2.21
CA HIS A 556 18.86 -21.78 2.98
C HIS A 556 19.72 -20.82 2.12
N ILE A 557 20.26 -21.28 0.97
CA ILE A 557 21.08 -20.42 0.08
C ILE A 557 20.24 -19.31 -0.57
N PRO A 558 19.13 -19.59 -1.29
CA PRO A 558 18.23 -18.55 -1.79
C PRO A 558 17.76 -17.57 -0.72
N ASN A 559 17.44 -18.06 0.49
CA ASN A 559 17.03 -17.20 1.61
C ASN A 559 18.13 -16.22 2.00
N ALA A 560 19.35 -16.72 2.22
CA ALA A 560 20.50 -15.90 2.61
C ALA A 560 20.81 -14.82 1.55
N VAL A 561 20.78 -15.18 0.27
CA VAL A 561 21.00 -14.22 -0.83
C VAL A 561 19.87 -13.19 -0.91
N LEU A 562 18.62 -13.59 -0.65
CA LEU A 562 17.49 -12.66 -0.62
C LEU A 562 17.63 -11.64 0.53
N GLN A 563 18.05 -12.08 1.72
CA GLN A 563 18.30 -11.18 2.85
C GLN A 563 19.47 -10.22 2.56
N GLU A 564 20.60 -10.73 2.05
CA GLU A 564 21.76 -9.90 1.73
C GLU A 564 21.44 -8.78 0.71
N ASN A 565 20.56 -9.05 -0.26
CA ASN A 565 20.13 -8.02 -1.23
C ASN A 565 19.15 -7.00 -0.61
N LYS A 566 18.28 -7.41 0.32
CA LYS A 566 17.40 -6.49 1.05
C LYS A 566 18.21 -5.49 1.88
N ASP A 567 19.26 -5.97 2.56
CA ASP A 567 20.11 -5.13 3.40
C ASP A 567 20.90 -4.11 2.57
N LYS A 568 21.31 -4.49 1.35
CA LYS A 568 21.99 -3.61 0.38
C LYS A 568 21.08 -2.49 -0.14
N GLU A 569 19.79 -2.75 -0.33
CA GLU A 569 18.83 -1.71 -0.73
C GLU A 569 18.48 -0.77 0.42
N ALA A 570 18.34 -1.30 1.63
CA ALA A 570 18.12 -0.50 2.84
C ALA A 570 19.31 0.45 3.14
N THR A 571 20.54 0.00 2.87
CA THR A 571 21.75 0.84 3.01
C THR A 571 21.97 1.81 1.85
N ALA A 572 21.38 1.58 0.68
CA ALA A 572 21.44 2.51 -0.47
C ALA A 572 20.38 3.63 -0.41
N SER A 573 19.40 3.52 0.49
CA SER A 573 18.29 4.47 0.69
C SER A 573 18.48 5.39 1.91
N LEU A 574 19.56 5.21 2.68
CA LEU A 574 20.11 6.14 3.68
C LEU A 574 21.19 7.02 3.05
#